data_AF-A0A2Z5JNX1-F1
#
_entry.id   AF-A0A2Z5JNX1-F1
#
_cell.length_a   1.000
_cell.length_b   1.000
_cell.length_c   1.000
_cell.angle_alpha   90.00
_cell.angle_beta   90.00
_cell.angle_gamma   90.00
#
_symmetry.space_group_name_H-M   'P 1'
#
loop_
_entity.id
_entity.type
_entity.pdbx_description
1 polymer ?
#
loop_
_entity_poly.entity_id
_entity_poly.type
_entity_poly.pdbx_seq_one_letter_code
_entity_poly.pdbx_strand_id
1 'polypeptide(L)'
;MTDPMAPDDILRACGYLEAVWRDAETDTAALLQHEPGETPTAILLTELGENIMQQLLPAQAGIHDGMPDHELAAAAEKMRTDPTVQVSRVLLKTLKALAPTATPDQTEIVARSLISYLVSISDATEDDVLPLLNTLRQAALQRSSDPSN
;
A
#
# COMPACT_ATOMS: atom_id res chain seq x y z
N MET A 1 6.58 -7.89 -13.57
CA MET A 1 6.93 -7.65 -12.17
C MET A 1 7.13 -6.15 -12.04
N THR A 2 6.35 -5.49 -11.21
CA THR A 2 6.65 -4.12 -10.78
C THR A 2 7.93 -4.20 -9.95
N ASP A 3 8.90 -3.33 -10.19
CA ASP A 3 10.08 -3.28 -9.32
C ASP A 3 9.63 -3.00 -7.88
N PRO A 4 10.25 -3.64 -6.88
CA PRO A 4 9.92 -3.39 -5.49
C PRO A 4 10.14 -1.91 -5.17
N MET A 5 9.17 -1.26 -4.51
CA MET A 5 9.32 0.13 -4.07
C MET A 5 10.61 0.29 -3.27
N ALA A 6 11.32 1.39 -3.54
CA ALA A 6 12.48 1.77 -2.76
C ALA A 6 12.08 1.97 -1.28
N PRO A 7 12.95 1.60 -0.31
CA PRO A 7 12.64 1.78 1.10
C PRO A 7 12.25 3.22 1.45
N ASP A 8 12.94 4.22 0.89
CA ASP A 8 12.66 5.64 1.16
C ASP A 8 11.27 6.06 0.65
N ASP A 9 10.83 5.51 -0.48
CA ASP A 9 9.48 5.74 -1.01
C ASP A 9 8.40 5.11 -0.10
N ILE A 10 8.67 3.94 0.46
CA ILE A 10 7.79 3.32 1.46
C ILE A 10 7.71 4.20 2.70
N LEU A 11 8.84 4.72 3.18
CA LEU A 11 8.89 5.60 4.35
C LEU A 11 8.12 6.90 4.12
N ARG A 12 8.28 7.53 2.95
CA ARG A 12 7.56 8.75 2.58
C ARG A 12 6.05 8.52 2.47
N ALA A 13 5.63 7.41 1.83
CA ALA A 13 4.23 7.03 1.76
C ALA A 13 3.64 6.76 3.16
N CYS A 14 4.34 6.00 4.01
CA CYS A 14 3.90 5.73 5.38
C CYS A 14 3.81 7.01 6.22
N GLY A 15 4.78 7.92 6.08
CA GLY A 15 4.76 9.21 6.75
C GLY A 15 3.55 10.05 6.36
N TYR A 16 3.19 10.06 5.07
CA TYR A 16 2.00 10.78 4.61
C TYR A 16 0.70 10.14 5.12
N LEU A 17 0.59 8.81 5.09
CA LEU A 17 -0.57 8.10 5.66
C LEU A 17 -0.73 8.39 7.16
N GLU A 18 0.38 8.41 7.91
CA GLU A 18 0.36 8.75 9.34
C GLU A 18 -0.06 10.21 9.57
N ALA A 19 0.46 11.15 8.78
CA ALA A 19 0.08 12.56 8.87
C ALA A 19 -1.42 12.77 8.58
N VAL A 20 -1.94 12.12 7.54
CA VAL A 20 -3.38 12.15 7.21
C VAL A 20 -4.22 11.51 8.31
N TRP A 21 -3.78 10.38 8.88
CA TRP A 21 -4.50 9.72 9.97
C TRP A 21 -4.57 10.57 11.25
N ARG A 22 -3.51 11.34 11.52
CA ARG A 22 -3.43 12.23 12.69
C ARG A 22 -4.05 13.61 12.46
N ASP A 23 -4.60 13.87 11.28
CA ASP A 23 -5.03 15.21 10.83
C ASP A 23 -3.93 16.28 10.99
N ALA A 24 -2.67 15.91 10.75
CA ALA A 24 -1.50 16.77 10.90
C ALA A 24 -1.24 17.58 9.62
N GLU A 25 -2.01 18.66 9.43
CA GLU A 25 -2.01 19.49 8.20
C GLU A 25 -0.61 20.04 7.82
N THR A 26 0.21 20.40 8.81
CA THR A 26 1.57 20.90 8.54
C THR A 26 2.47 19.79 7.96
N ASP A 27 2.32 18.57 8.44
CA ASP A 27 3.12 17.42 7.99
C ASP A 27 2.66 16.96 6.61
N THR A 28 1.35 16.92 6.35
CA THR A 28 0.82 16.60 5.01
C THR A 28 1.26 17.64 3.98
N ALA A 29 1.23 18.93 4.32
CA ALA A 29 1.71 19.99 3.42
C ALA A 29 3.21 19.86 3.11
N ALA A 30 4.04 19.51 4.10
CA ALA A 30 5.47 19.29 3.89
C ALA A 30 5.73 18.07 2.98
N LEU A 31 5.01 16.97 3.19
CA LEU A 31 5.17 15.72 2.44
C LEU A 31 4.54 15.73 1.04
N LEU A 32 3.78 16.77 0.69
CA LEU A 32 3.33 17.02 -0.69
C LEU A 32 4.38 17.77 -1.52
N GLN A 33 5.33 18.44 -0.87
CA GLN A 33 6.47 19.04 -1.56
C GLN A 33 7.34 17.92 -2.11
N HIS A 34 7.68 18.03 -3.39
CA HIS A 34 8.54 17.10 -4.08
C HIS A 34 9.43 17.88 -5.05
N GLU A 35 10.67 17.45 -5.18
CA GLU A 35 11.61 18.04 -6.13
C GLU A 35 11.42 17.45 -7.54
N PRO A 36 11.84 18.16 -8.60
CA PRO A 36 11.82 17.62 -9.95
C PRO A 36 12.59 16.29 -10.03
N GLY A 37 11.90 15.21 -10.40
CA GLY A 37 12.46 13.86 -10.50
C GLY A 37 12.07 12.94 -9.34
N GLU A 38 11.48 13.47 -8.27
CA GLU A 38 10.86 12.64 -7.23
C GLU A 38 9.47 12.16 -7.67
N THR A 39 9.14 10.92 -7.31
CA THR A 39 7.79 10.38 -7.55
C THR A 39 6.76 11.16 -6.73
N PRO A 40 5.66 11.64 -7.32
CA PRO A 40 4.60 12.32 -6.57
C PRO A 40 3.99 11.45 -5.46
N THR A 41 3.64 12.06 -4.34
CA THR A 41 3.10 11.36 -3.15
C THR A 41 1.88 10.52 -3.47
N ALA A 42 0.94 11.03 -4.28
CA ALA A 42 -0.25 10.26 -4.69
C ALA A 42 0.11 8.95 -5.42
N ILE A 43 1.16 8.96 -6.26
CA ILE A 43 1.63 7.76 -6.96
C ILE A 43 2.21 6.77 -5.95
N LEU A 44 3.08 7.24 -5.05
CA LEU A 44 3.67 6.40 -4.00
C LEU A 44 2.62 5.69 -3.13
N LEU A 45 1.55 6.41 -2.75
CA LEU A 45 0.46 5.83 -1.98
C LEU A 45 -0.18 4.65 -2.73
N THR A 46 -0.42 4.81 -4.03
CA THR A 46 -1.03 3.75 -4.83
C THR A 46 -0.08 2.58 -5.12
N GLU A 47 1.22 2.83 -5.25
CA GLU A 47 2.23 1.77 -5.36
C GLU A 47 2.36 0.99 -4.03
N LEU A 48 2.33 1.70 -2.90
CA LEU A 48 2.33 1.07 -1.58
C LEU A 48 1.08 0.20 -1.40
N GLY A 49 -0.09 0.70 -1.78
CA GLY A 49 -1.34 -0.05 -1.74
C GLY A 49 -1.29 -1.31 -2.62
N GLU A 50 -0.69 -1.23 -3.80
CA GLU A 50 -0.46 -2.38 -4.68
C GLU A 50 0.44 -3.42 -4.02
N ASN A 51 1.56 -2.99 -3.45
CA ASN A 51 2.50 -3.89 -2.77
C ASN A 51 1.84 -4.61 -1.59
N ILE A 52 1.07 -3.90 -0.77
CA ILE A 52 0.34 -4.50 0.35
C ILE A 52 -0.67 -5.52 -0.16
N MET A 53 -1.44 -5.19 -1.20
CA MET A 53 -2.42 -6.11 -1.78
C MET A 53 -1.77 -7.37 -2.37
N GLN A 54 -0.63 -7.23 -3.05
CA GLN A 54 0.10 -8.36 -3.61
C GLN A 54 0.64 -9.30 -2.54
N GLN A 55 0.84 -8.83 -1.30
CA GLN A 55 1.26 -9.66 -0.18
C GLN A 55 0.08 -10.25 0.59
N LEU A 56 -0.93 -9.43 0.89
CA LEU A 56 -2.03 -9.80 1.77
C LEU A 56 -3.06 -10.72 1.09
N LEU A 57 -3.42 -10.46 -0.17
CA LEU A 57 -4.46 -11.25 -0.84
C LEU A 57 -4.05 -12.71 -1.08
N PRO A 58 -2.79 -13.02 -1.51
CA PRO A 58 -2.35 -14.41 -1.57
C PRO A 58 -2.39 -15.09 -0.21
N ALA A 59 -1.90 -14.44 0.84
CA ALA A 59 -1.90 -15.00 2.19
C ALA A 59 -3.34 -15.34 2.67
N GLN A 60 -4.30 -14.46 2.40
CA GLN A 60 -5.73 -14.69 2.73
C GLN A 60 -6.35 -15.86 1.95
N ALA A 61 -5.87 -16.10 0.73
CA ALA A 61 -6.28 -17.26 -0.05
C ALA A 61 -5.60 -18.56 0.38
N GLY A 62 -4.74 -18.51 1.39
CA GLY A 62 -3.94 -19.63 1.86
C GLY A 62 -2.71 -19.89 0.99
N ILE A 63 -2.28 -18.92 0.17
CA ILE A 63 -1.09 -19.05 -0.65
C ILE A 63 0.16 -18.79 0.18
N HIS A 64 1.05 -19.77 0.22
CA HIS A 64 2.34 -19.70 0.89
C HIS A 64 3.40 -20.52 0.13
N ASP A 65 4.66 -20.27 0.44
CA ASP A 65 5.78 -20.99 -0.16
C ASP A 65 5.74 -22.49 0.18
N GLY A 66 6.24 -23.31 -0.75
CA GLY A 66 6.32 -24.77 -0.60
C GLY A 66 5.01 -25.53 -0.85
N MET A 67 3.95 -24.86 -1.31
CA MET A 67 2.70 -25.52 -1.67
C MET A 67 2.83 -26.35 -2.96
N PRO A 68 2.21 -27.54 -3.05
CA PRO A 68 2.14 -28.30 -4.30
C PRO A 68 1.47 -27.53 -5.44
N ASP A 69 1.96 -27.68 -6.67
CA ASP A 69 1.48 -26.92 -7.86
C ASP A 69 -0.05 -26.98 -8.07
N HIS A 70 -0.67 -28.13 -7.78
CA HIS A 70 -2.11 -28.31 -7.95
C HIS A 70 -2.93 -27.55 -6.90
N GLU A 71 -2.43 -27.44 -5.67
CA GLU A 71 -3.05 -26.64 -4.61
C GLU A 71 -2.86 -25.15 -4.88
N LEU A 72 -1.68 -24.75 -5.37
CA LEU A 72 -1.40 -23.38 -5.79
C LEU A 72 -2.34 -22.94 -6.92
N ALA A 73 -2.55 -23.79 -7.93
CA ALA A 73 -3.46 -23.51 -9.03
C ALA A 73 -4.92 -23.35 -8.55
N ALA A 74 -5.36 -24.20 -7.62
CA ALA A 74 -6.70 -24.11 -7.04
C ALA A 74 -6.89 -22.83 -6.20
N ALA A 75 -5.89 -22.47 -5.38
CA ALA A 75 -5.91 -21.24 -4.58
C ALA A 75 -5.87 -19.98 -5.46
N ALA A 76 -5.05 -19.98 -6.52
CA ALA A 76 -5.00 -18.90 -7.50
C ALA A 76 -6.34 -18.72 -8.25
N GLU A 77 -7.00 -19.81 -8.62
CA GLU A 77 -8.32 -19.76 -9.26
C GLU A 77 -9.41 -19.24 -8.31
N LYS A 78 -9.35 -19.63 -7.03
CA LYS A 78 -10.21 -19.07 -5.98
C LYS A 78 -10.02 -17.56 -5.87
N MET A 79 -8.78 -17.08 -5.78
CA MET A 79 -8.51 -15.63 -5.80
C MET A 79 -9.00 -14.93 -7.06
N ARG A 80 -8.88 -15.56 -8.22
CA ARG A 80 -9.31 -14.99 -9.50
C ARG A 80 -10.83 -14.79 -9.54
N THR A 81 -11.59 -15.62 -8.85
CA THR A 81 -13.06 -15.55 -8.82
C THR A 81 -13.62 -14.87 -7.57
N ASP A 82 -12.76 -14.54 -6.60
CA ASP A 82 -13.14 -13.85 -5.37
C ASP A 82 -13.58 -12.39 -5.64
N PRO A 83 -14.83 -12.01 -5.31
CA PRO A 83 -15.34 -10.66 -5.52
C PRO A 83 -14.56 -9.58 -4.77
N THR A 84 -14.07 -9.88 -3.56
CA THR A 84 -13.27 -8.94 -2.76
C THR A 84 -11.97 -8.63 -3.49
N VAL A 85 -11.25 -9.65 -3.96
CA VAL A 85 -10.03 -9.48 -4.76
C VAL A 85 -10.29 -8.65 -6.02
N GLN A 86 -11.40 -8.88 -6.71
CA GLN A 86 -11.75 -8.15 -7.92
C GLN A 86 -12.08 -6.67 -7.65
N VAL A 87 -12.89 -6.40 -6.63
CA VAL A 87 -13.23 -5.03 -6.22
C VAL A 87 -11.98 -4.28 -5.75
N SER A 88 -11.12 -4.91 -4.95
CA SER A 88 -9.84 -4.33 -4.54
C SER A 88 -8.96 -3.95 -5.72
N ARG A 89 -8.85 -4.84 -6.72
CA ARG A 89 -8.08 -4.57 -7.95
C ARG A 89 -8.66 -3.39 -8.74
N VAL A 90 -9.99 -3.30 -8.84
CA VAL A 90 -10.67 -2.18 -9.52
C VAL A 90 -10.45 -0.88 -8.77
N LEU A 91 -10.58 -0.88 -7.45
CA LEU A 91 -10.31 0.29 -6.61
C LEU A 91 -8.88 0.78 -6.83
N LEU A 92 -7.90 -0.10 -6.66
CA LEU A 92 -6.49 0.25 -6.79
C LEU A 92 -6.15 0.74 -8.20
N LYS A 93 -6.65 0.06 -9.24
CA LYS A 93 -6.46 0.50 -10.64
C LYS A 93 -7.04 1.89 -10.87
N THR A 94 -8.20 2.18 -10.30
CA THR A 94 -8.83 3.51 -10.38
C THR A 94 -7.97 4.56 -9.68
N LEU A 95 -7.53 4.30 -8.45
CA LEU A 95 -6.67 5.22 -7.70
C LEU A 95 -5.35 5.49 -8.44
N LYS A 96 -4.68 4.43 -8.96
CA LYS A 96 -3.46 4.54 -9.77
C LYS A 96 -3.66 5.39 -11.02
N ALA A 97 -4.82 5.31 -11.67
CA ALA A 97 -5.10 6.10 -12.87
C ALA A 97 -5.32 7.59 -12.55
N LEU A 98 -5.79 7.91 -11.34
CA LEU A 98 -6.06 9.29 -10.91
C LEU A 98 -4.83 9.95 -10.25
N ALA A 99 -3.96 9.16 -9.62
CA ALA A 99 -2.80 9.63 -8.86
C ALA A 99 -1.86 10.59 -9.61
N PRO A 100 -1.54 10.41 -10.91
CA PRO A 100 -0.61 11.30 -11.61
C PRO A 100 -1.08 12.75 -11.74
N THR A 101 -2.38 12.99 -11.65
CA THR A 101 -2.99 14.33 -11.77
C THR A 101 -3.70 14.76 -10.49
N ALA A 102 -3.46 14.07 -9.38
CA ALA A 102 -4.15 14.35 -8.13
C ALA A 102 -3.75 15.73 -7.58
N THR A 103 -4.73 16.54 -7.21
CA THR A 103 -4.53 17.74 -6.38
C THR A 103 -4.14 17.35 -4.95
N PRO A 104 -3.66 18.28 -4.11
CA PRO A 104 -3.47 18.04 -2.68
C PRO A 104 -4.67 17.38 -1.99
N ASP A 105 -5.87 17.96 -2.14
CA ASP A 105 -7.11 17.43 -1.56
C ASP A 105 -7.44 16.01 -2.07
N GLN A 106 -7.20 15.75 -3.36
CA GLN A 106 -7.39 14.43 -3.94
C GLN A 106 -6.37 13.42 -3.41
N THR A 107 -5.15 13.86 -3.12
CA THR A 107 -4.09 13.01 -2.53
C THR A 107 -4.47 12.59 -1.12
N GLU A 108 -5.05 13.49 -0.32
CA GLU A 108 -5.59 13.15 1.00
C GLU A 108 -6.74 12.13 0.88
N ILE A 109 -7.65 12.31 -0.08
CA ILE A 109 -8.73 11.35 -0.35
C ILE A 109 -8.17 9.98 -0.71
N VAL A 110 -7.11 9.91 -1.55
CA VAL A 110 -6.41 8.66 -1.88
C VAL A 110 -5.84 8.01 -0.61
N ALA A 111 -5.17 8.78 0.25
CA ALA A 111 -4.63 8.30 1.51
C ALA A 111 -5.70 7.73 2.44
N ARG A 112 -6.80 8.48 2.68
CA ARG A 112 -7.90 8.02 3.54
C ARG A 112 -8.60 6.79 2.96
N SER A 113 -8.76 6.74 1.64
CA SER A 113 -9.32 5.58 0.95
C SER A 113 -8.44 4.35 1.13
N LEU A 114 -7.12 4.52 1.05
CA LEU A 114 -6.17 3.43 1.25
C LEU A 114 -6.17 2.94 2.71
N ILE A 115 -6.18 3.84 3.70
CA ILE A 115 -6.28 3.46 5.12
C ILE A 115 -7.57 2.68 5.38
N SER A 116 -8.71 3.22 4.94
CA SER A 116 -10.02 2.58 5.11
C SER A 116 -10.05 1.21 4.46
N TYR A 117 -9.45 1.09 3.28
CA TYR A 117 -9.29 -0.17 2.57
C TYR A 117 -8.44 -1.18 3.36
N LEU A 118 -7.28 -0.76 3.87
CA LEU A 118 -6.39 -1.60 4.68
C LEU A 118 -7.09 -2.13 5.93
N VAL A 119 -7.79 -1.27 6.67
CA VAL A 119 -8.58 -1.66 7.84
C VAL A 119 -9.64 -2.68 7.45
N SER A 120 -10.38 -2.41 6.36
CA SER A 120 -11.48 -3.28 5.90
C SER A 120 -11.04 -4.69 5.49
N ILE A 121 -9.82 -4.84 4.97
CA ILE A 121 -9.33 -6.14 4.48
C ILE A 121 -8.49 -6.91 5.50
N SER A 122 -8.02 -6.31 6.60
CA SER A 122 -7.01 -6.92 7.47
C SER A 122 -7.52 -7.37 8.84
N ASP A 123 -8.83 -7.45 9.04
CA ASP A 123 -9.49 -7.66 10.35
C ASP A 123 -9.05 -6.63 11.43
N ALA A 124 -8.39 -5.56 11.00
CA ALA A 124 -7.87 -4.51 11.85
C ALA A 124 -8.97 -3.52 12.25
N THR A 125 -8.73 -2.80 13.33
CA THR A 125 -9.55 -1.68 13.77
C THR A 125 -8.84 -0.35 13.51
N GLU A 126 -9.53 0.76 13.75
CA GLU A 126 -8.94 2.10 13.66
C GLU A 126 -7.73 2.27 14.59
N ASP A 127 -7.75 1.62 15.76
CA ASP A 127 -6.65 1.64 16.73
C ASP A 127 -5.37 0.95 16.20
N ASP A 128 -5.52 0.07 15.19
CA ASP A 128 -4.42 -0.71 14.61
C ASP A 128 -3.74 0.01 13.44
N VAL A 129 -4.28 1.12 12.93
CA VAL A 129 -3.74 1.83 11.76
C VAL A 129 -2.28 2.24 11.98
N LEU A 130 -1.98 2.93 13.08
CA LEU A 130 -0.61 3.37 13.39
C LEU A 130 0.35 2.18 13.64
N PRO A 131 -0.02 1.14 14.40
CA PRO A 131 0.76 -0.10 14.49
C PRO A 131 1.08 -0.76 13.13
N LEU A 132 0.11 -0.82 12.21
CA LEU A 132 0.29 -1.38 10.88
C LEU A 132 1.29 -0.55 10.05
N LEU A 133 1.13 0.77 10.03
CA LEU A 133 2.07 1.67 9.35
C LEU A 133 3.48 1.59 9.96
N ASN A 134 3.60 1.46 11.29
CA ASN A 134 4.88 1.27 11.94
C ASN A 134 5.55 -0.05 11.50
N THR A 135 4.78 -1.12 11.32
CA THR A 135 5.30 -2.41 10.83
C THR A 135 5.89 -2.28 9.43
N LEU A 136 5.19 -1.59 8.52
CA LEU A 136 5.68 -1.32 7.16
C LEU A 136 6.97 -0.48 7.19
N ARG A 137 7.01 0.55 8.04
CA ARG A 137 8.20 1.39 8.24
C ARG A 137 9.40 0.60 8.77
N GLN A 138 9.20 -0.27 9.75
CA GLN A 138 10.29 -1.12 10.27
C GLN A 138 10.82 -2.08 9.18
N ALA A 139 9.92 -2.67 8.39
CA ALA A 139 10.31 -3.54 7.28
C ALA A 139 11.12 -2.78 6.21
N ALA A 140 10.75 -1.52 5.91
CA ALA A 140 11.50 -0.67 4.99
C ALA A 140 12.91 -0.34 5.54
N LEU A 141 13.01 0.08 6.80
CA LEU A 141 14.30 0.40 7.44
C LEU A 141 15.26 -0.79 7.49
N GLN A 142 14.73 -2.00 7.71
CA GLN A 142 15.53 -3.22 7.69
C GLN A 142 16.13 -3.48 6.29
N ARG A 143 15.36 -3.25 5.22
CA ARG A 143 15.86 -3.39 3.84
C ARG A 143 16.93 -2.35 3.51
N SER A 144 16.78 -1.12 3.97
CA SER A 144 17.82 -0.08 3.78
C SER A 144 19.12 -0.39 4.51
N SER A 145 19.06 -1.19 5.57
CA SER A 145 20.20 -1.50 6.44
C SER A 145 20.97 -2.74 5.99
N ASP A 146 20.45 -3.51 5.03
CA ASP A 146 21.07 -4.74 4.55
C ASP A 146 21.75 -4.49 3.19
N PRO A 147 23.09 -4.32 3.13
CA PRO A 147 23.81 -3.93 1.92
C PRO A 147 23.93 -5.06 0.88
N SER A 148 23.17 -6.15 1.02
CA SER A 148 23.33 -7.39 0.25
C SER A 148 22.25 -7.59 -0.83
N ASN A 149 21.42 -6.59 -1.12
CA ASN A 149 20.35 -6.67 -2.13
C ASN A 149 20.56 -5.65 -3.26
#